data_AF-A0AAW6JSL2-F1
#
_entry.id   AF-A0AAW6JSL2-F1
#
_cell.length_a   1.000
_cell.length_b   1.000
_cell.length_c   1.000
_cell.angle_alpha   90.00
_cell.angle_beta   90.00
_cell.angle_gamma   90.00
#
_symmetry.space_group_name_H-M   'P 1'
#
loop_
_entity.id
_entity.type
_entity.pdbx_description
1 polymer ?
#
loop_
_entity_poly.entity_id
_entity_poly.type
_entity_poly.pdbx_seq_one_letter_code
_entity_poly.pdbx_strand_id
1 'polypeptide(L)'
;MFQWSKKVVKSVTFNPDIADESLLAQVENYLEIQPDKTFSDLCREALWKFLCVPEPAQLVSKTVNITTVEQKIGEMQNQMTGFEERFFARESHRLEAIESQMLQLTEQVAKLAIILSQQPLTYIPPDSDSGVQAIPEPELEPQEIDPVINRIGQFLDDF
;
A
#
# COMPACT_ATOMS: atom_id res chain seq x y z
N MET A 1 -62.93 7.15 -19.11
CA MET A 1 -61.90 7.87 -19.88
C MET A 1 -60.77 8.25 -18.93
N PHE A 2 -59.62 7.57 -19.01
CA PHE A 2 -58.45 7.97 -18.22
C PHE A 2 -57.74 9.09 -18.97
N GLN A 3 -57.81 10.32 -18.44
CA GLN A 3 -57.01 11.44 -18.94
C GLN A 3 -55.54 11.21 -18.55
N TRP A 4 -54.78 10.53 -19.39
CA TRP A 4 -53.31 10.49 -19.30
C TRP A 4 -52.74 11.83 -19.78
N SER A 5 -52.85 12.88 -18.99
CA SER A 5 -52.28 14.18 -19.39
C SER A 5 -51.91 15.05 -18.19
N LYS A 6 -50.89 14.63 -17.44
CA LYS A 6 -49.91 15.54 -16.83
C LYS A 6 -48.55 14.84 -16.83
N LYS A 7 -47.67 15.22 -17.76
CA LYS A 7 -46.27 14.77 -17.79
C LYS A 7 -45.55 15.43 -16.62
N VAL A 8 -45.69 14.86 -15.42
CA VAL A 8 -44.99 15.34 -14.23
C VAL A 8 -43.56 14.83 -14.32
N VAL A 9 -42.61 15.74 -14.50
CA VAL A 9 -41.18 15.43 -14.42
C VAL A 9 -40.88 15.12 -12.95
N LYS A 10 -40.73 13.84 -12.63
CA LYS A 10 -40.26 13.39 -11.31
C LYS A 10 -38.76 13.16 -11.43
N SER A 11 -37.97 13.84 -10.61
CA SER A 11 -36.54 13.58 -10.46
C SER A 11 -36.32 12.44 -9.48
N VAL A 12 -35.28 11.65 -9.73
CA VAL A 12 -34.77 10.62 -8.81
C VAL A 12 -33.37 11.05 -8.42
N THR A 13 -33.06 10.98 -7.13
CA THR A 13 -31.75 11.31 -6.56
C THR A 13 -31.15 10.04 -5.95
N PHE A 14 -29.87 9.81 -6.20
CA PHE A 14 -29.11 8.71 -5.63
C PHE A 14 -28.39 9.19 -4.37
N ASN A 15 -28.22 8.32 -3.38
CA ASN A 15 -27.41 8.63 -2.22
C ASN A 15 -25.93 8.32 -2.53
N PRO A 16 -24.97 8.97 -1.85
CA PRO A 16 -23.54 8.72 -2.06
C PRO A 16 -23.06 7.41 -1.38
N ASP A 17 -23.88 6.37 -1.43
CA ASP A 17 -23.55 5.04 -0.92
C ASP A 17 -22.91 4.21 -2.05
N ILE A 18 -21.98 3.32 -1.71
CA ILE A 18 -21.21 2.53 -2.70
C ILE A 18 -22.13 1.74 -3.65
N ALA A 19 -23.26 1.25 -3.15
CA ALA A 19 -24.24 0.52 -3.96
C ALA A 19 -24.98 1.44 -4.94
N ASP A 20 -25.36 2.63 -4.50
CA ASP A 20 -26.08 3.62 -5.31
C ASP A 20 -25.15 4.23 -6.38
N GLU A 21 -23.88 4.49 -6.05
CA GLU A 21 -22.84 4.95 -6.98
C GLU A 21 -22.60 3.94 -8.11
N SER A 22 -22.48 2.64 -7.76
CA SER A 22 -22.33 1.59 -8.77
C SER A 22 -23.55 1.48 -9.68
N LEU A 23 -24.75 1.67 -9.14
CA LEU A 23 -25.99 1.66 -9.92
C LEU A 23 -26.06 2.87 -10.85
N LEU A 24 -25.71 4.06 -10.36
CA LEU A 24 -25.69 5.29 -11.15
C LEU A 24 -24.71 5.18 -12.32
N ALA A 25 -23.48 4.73 -12.08
CA ALA A 25 -22.48 4.53 -13.13
C ALA A 25 -22.97 3.58 -14.24
N GLN A 26 -23.68 2.51 -13.85
CA GLN A 26 -24.22 1.56 -14.82
C GLN A 26 -25.39 2.14 -15.62
N VAL A 27 -26.25 2.94 -14.98
CA VAL A 27 -27.34 3.65 -15.65
C VAL A 27 -26.78 4.66 -16.64
N GLU A 28 -25.79 5.46 -16.26
CA GLU A 28 -25.15 6.46 -17.11
C GLU A 28 -24.52 5.81 -18.35
N ASN A 29 -23.73 4.75 -18.16
CA ASN A 29 -23.13 4.00 -19.26
C ASN A 29 -24.20 3.44 -20.22
N TYR A 30 -25.33 2.95 -19.70
CA TYR A 30 -26.40 2.42 -20.54
C TYR A 30 -27.11 3.52 -21.36
N LEU A 31 -27.29 4.70 -20.77
CA LEU A 31 -27.86 5.87 -21.44
C LEU A 31 -26.89 6.49 -22.46
N GLU A 32 -25.58 6.41 -22.22
CA GLU A 32 -24.56 6.83 -23.17
C GLU A 32 -24.58 5.96 -24.44
N ILE A 33 -24.78 4.65 -24.28
CA ILE A 33 -24.91 3.70 -25.40
C ILE A 33 -26.24 3.89 -26.16
N GLN A 34 -27.32 4.28 -25.48
CA GLN A 34 -28.67 4.42 -26.05
C GLN A 34 -29.25 5.81 -25.76
N PRO A 35 -28.86 6.84 -26.51
CA PRO A 35 -29.24 8.24 -26.25
C PRO A 35 -30.73 8.54 -26.52
N ASP A 36 -31.44 7.64 -27.19
CA ASP A 36 -32.87 7.73 -27.47
C ASP A 36 -33.74 7.30 -26.28
N LYS A 37 -33.16 6.60 -25.30
CA LYS A 37 -33.86 6.13 -24.09
C LYS A 37 -33.64 7.05 -22.91
N THR A 38 -34.67 7.18 -22.07
CA THR A 38 -34.55 7.88 -20.79
C THR A 38 -34.42 6.89 -19.63
N PHE A 39 -33.93 7.35 -18.48
CA PHE A 39 -33.96 6.57 -17.24
C PHE A 39 -35.36 6.01 -16.93
N SER A 40 -36.41 6.77 -17.26
CA SER A 40 -37.79 6.34 -17.08
C SER A 40 -38.17 5.16 -18.00
N ASP A 41 -37.62 5.10 -19.21
CA ASP A 41 -37.79 3.97 -20.12
C ASP A 41 -37.07 2.74 -19.58
N LEU A 42 -35.86 2.91 -19.04
CA LEU A 42 -35.10 1.84 -18.40
C LEU A 42 -35.85 1.26 -17.19
N CYS A 43 -36.42 2.12 -16.33
CA CYS A 43 -37.24 1.67 -15.22
C CYS A 43 -38.50 0.94 -15.68
N ARG A 44 -39.16 1.42 -16.74
CA ARG A 44 -40.32 0.73 -17.34
C ARG A 44 -39.90 -0.65 -17.82
N GLU A 45 -38.85 -0.75 -18.62
CA GLU A 45 -38.36 -2.02 -19.13
C GLU A 45 -38.00 -2.99 -18.00
N ALA A 46 -37.27 -2.53 -16.99
CA ALA A 46 -36.93 -3.34 -15.82
C ALA A 46 -38.17 -3.84 -15.07
N LEU A 47 -39.16 -2.98 -14.85
CA LEU A 47 -40.44 -3.36 -14.23
C LEU A 47 -41.21 -4.36 -15.09
N TRP A 48 -41.24 -4.17 -16.41
CA TRP A 48 -41.85 -5.12 -17.35
C TRP A 48 -41.14 -6.47 -17.30
N LYS A 49 -39.81 -6.52 -17.25
CA LYS A 49 -39.05 -7.77 -17.09
C LYS A 49 -39.31 -8.44 -15.74
N PHE A 50 -39.45 -7.66 -14.67
CA PHE A 50 -39.74 -8.18 -13.34
C PHE A 50 -41.15 -8.75 -13.24
N LEU A 51 -42.14 -8.09 -13.84
CA LEU A 51 -43.56 -8.45 -13.71
C LEU A 51 -44.06 -9.43 -14.77
N CYS A 52 -43.49 -9.42 -15.98
CA CYS A 52 -43.98 -10.22 -17.11
C CYS A 52 -43.16 -11.49 -17.40
N VAL A 53 -42.08 -11.75 -16.66
CA VAL A 53 -41.33 -13.01 -16.77
C VAL A 53 -41.78 -13.96 -15.66
N PRO A 54 -42.41 -15.10 -15.97
CA PRO A 54 -42.64 -16.15 -15.00
C PRO A 54 -41.32 -16.58 -14.37
N GLU A 55 -41.33 -16.68 -13.03
CA GLU A 55 -40.25 -17.07 -12.11
C GLU A 55 -39.24 -18.14 -12.58
N PRO A 56 -39.59 -19.21 -13.33
CA PRO A 56 -38.61 -20.22 -13.73
C PRO A 56 -37.51 -19.76 -14.71
N ALA A 57 -37.70 -18.68 -15.48
CA ALA A 57 -36.67 -18.21 -16.43
C ALA A 57 -35.62 -17.30 -15.77
N GLN A 58 -35.94 -16.61 -14.67
CA GLN A 58 -34.98 -15.77 -13.94
C GLN A 58 -33.92 -16.61 -13.21
N LEU A 59 -34.28 -17.81 -12.75
CA LEU A 59 -33.35 -18.72 -12.08
C LEU A 59 -32.21 -19.16 -13.00
N VAL A 60 -32.46 -19.36 -14.30
CA VAL A 60 -31.40 -19.81 -15.23
C VAL A 60 -30.35 -18.70 -15.45
N SER A 61 -30.78 -17.46 -15.68
CA SER A 61 -29.86 -16.32 -15.86
C SER A 61 -29.16 -15.93 -14.56
N LYS A 62 -29.85 -16.01 -13.41
CA LYS A 62 -29.27 -15.74 -12.09
C LYS A 62 -28.26 -16.81 -11.70
N THR A 63 -28.52 -18.08 -12.01
CA THR A 63 -27.59 -19.19 -11.73
C THR A 63 -26.31 -19.05 -12.54
N VAL A 64 -26.39 -18.68 -13.83
CA VAL A 64 -25.19 -18.42 -14.65
C VAL A 64 -24.33 -17.31 -14.05
N ASN A 65 -24.93 -16.17 -13.68
CA ASN A 65 -24.19 -15.07 -13.08
C ASN A 65 -23.60 -15.41 -11.70
N ILE A 66 -24.32 -16.17 -10.86
CA ILE A 66 -23.81 -16.65 -9.57
C ILE A 66 -22.63 -17.60 -9.79
N THR A 67 -22.73 -18.55 -10.72
CA THR A 67 -21.62 -19.48 -11.01
C THR A 67 -20.37 -18.76 -11.52
N THR A 68 -20.52 -17.68 -12.31
CA THR A 68 -19.38 -16.86 -12.74
C THR A 68 -18.75 -16.09 -11.57
N VAL A 69 -19.56 -15.60 -10.63
CA VAL A 69 -19.06 -14.92 -9.42
C VAL A 69 -18.37 -15.91 -8.48
N GLU A 70 -18.95 -17.09 -8.24
CA GLU A 70 -18.33 -18.15 -7.43
C GLU A 70 -17.02 -18.64 -8.04
N GLN A 71 -16.96 -18.81 -9.37
CA GLN A 71 -15.72 -19.16 -10.07
C GLN A 71 -14.66 -18.06 -9.86
N LYS A 72 -15.03 -16.79 -10.01
CA LYS A 72 -14.12 -15.66 -9.80
C LYS A 72 -13.63 -15.56 -8.35
N ILE A 73 -14.49 -15.88 -7.38
CA ILE A 73 -14.13 -15.97 -5.96
C ILE A 73 -13.13 -17.12 -5.73
N GLY A 74 -13.36 -18.29 -6.33
CA GLY A 74 -12.41 -19.41 -6.26
C GLY A 74 -11.05 -19.10 -6.89
N GLU A 75 -11.05 -18.40 -8.03
CA GLU A 75 -9.82 -17.92 -8.66
C GLU A 75 -9.07 -16.91 -7.78
N MET A 76 -9.78 -15.97 -7.16
CA MET A 76 -9.18 -15.02 -6.21
C MET A 76 -8.61 -15.72 -4.97
N GLN A 77 -9.31 -16.71 -4.42
CA GLN A 77 -8.81 -17.50 -3.30
C GLN A 77 -7.53 -18.25 -3.67
N ASN A 78 -7.49 -18.89 -4.83
CA ASN A 78 -6.28 -19.54 -5.33
C ASN A 78 -5.12 -18.56 -5.53
N GLN A 79 -5.40 -17.36 -6.06
CA GLN A 79 -4.37 -16.32 -6.18
C GLN A 79 -3.86 -15.87 -4.82
N MET A 80 -4.75 -15.68 -3.83
CA MET A 80 -4.38 -15.30 -2.47
C MET A 80 -3.47 -16.35 -1.84
N THR A 81 -3.84 -17.64 -1.89
CA THR A 81 -3.00 -18.73 -1.40
C THR A 81 -1.63 -18.74 -2.08
N GLY A 82 -1.59 -18.57 -3.41
CA GLY A 82 -0.34 -18.48 -4.15
C GLY A 82 0.49 -17.23 -3.84
N PHE A 83 -0.14 -16.14 -3.38
CA PHE A 83 0.57 -14.96 -2.85
C PHE A 83 1.09 -15.21 -1.44
N GLU A 84 0.30 -15.82 -0.56
CA GLU A 84 0.70 -16.18 0.80
C GLU A 84 1.93 -17.10 0.78
N GLU A 85 1.91 -18.17 -0.01
CA GLU A 85 3.05 -19.09 -0.11
C GLU A 85 4.33 -18.39 -0.57
N ARG A 86 4.23 -17.55 -1.61
CA ARG A 86 5.38 -16.78 -2.13
C ARG A 86 5.85 -15.74 -1.13
N PHE A 87 4.94 -15.12 -0.39
CA PHE A 87 5.25 -14.14 0.64
C PHE A 87 5.96 -14.81 1.82
N PHE A 88 5.43 -15.91 2.35
CA PHE A 88 6.05 -16.66 3.43
C PHE A 88 7.43 -17.18 3.06
N ALA A 89 7.59 -17.79 1.88
CA ALA A 89 8.90 -18.29 1.43
C ALA A 89 9.93 -17.16 1.33
N ARG A 90 9.54 -16.01 0.79
CA ARG A 90 10.44 -14.87 0.61
C ARG A 90 10.75 -14.16 1.92
N GLU A 91 9.73 -13.84 2.71
CA GLU A 91 9.91 -13.09 3.95
C GLU A 91 10.55 -13.96 5.04
N SER A 92 10.28 -15.26 5.09
CA SER A 92 10.97 -16.17 6.02
C SER A 92 12.47 -16.18 5.74
N HIS A 93 12.89 -16.34 4.48
CA HIS A 93 14.32 -16.33 4.13
C HIS A 93 14.96 -14.97 4.45
N ARG A 94 14.27 -13.86 4.17
CA ARG A 94 14.79 -12.52 4.48
C ARG A 94 14.91 -12.29 5.99
N LEU A 95 13.93 -12.72 6.76
CA LEU A 95 13.94 -12.63 8.21
C LEU A 95 15.09 -13.44 8.81
N GLU A 96 15.26 -14.69 8.36
CA GLU A 96 16.35 -15.56 8.82
C GLU A 96 17.74 -14.99 8.47
N ALA A 97 17.90 -14.39 7.30
CA ALA A 97 19.15 -13.72 6.92
C ALA A 97 19.45 -12.51 7.83
N ILE A 98 18.44 -11.72 8.17
CA ILE A 98 18.58 -10.57 9.09
C ILE A 98 18.90 -11.06 10.51
N GLU A 99 18.23 -12.11 10.98
CA GLU A 99 18.49 -12.71 12.30
C GLU A 99 19.93 -13.21 12.40
N SER A 100 20.43 -13.90 11.37
CA SER A 100 21.82 -14.37 11.30
C SER A 100 22.82 -13.21 11.34
N GLN A 101 22.57 -12.13 10.58
CA GLN A 101 23.41 -10.94 10.61
C GLN A 101 23.41 -10.26 11.98
N MET A 102 22.24 -10.18 12.64
CA MET A 102 22.13 -9.60 13.97
C MET A 102 22.91 -10.42 15.00
N LEU A 103 22.85 -11.76 14.94
CA LEU A 103 23.64 -12.64 15.79
C LEU A 103 25.14 -12.43 15.57
N GLN A 104 25.59 -12.35 14.32
CA GLN A 104 26.99 -12.10 13.98
C GLN A 104 27.48 -10.73 14.48
N LEU A 105 26.65 -9.69 14.34
CA LEU A 105 26.96 -8.36 14.88
C LEU A 105 27.03 -8.37 16.40
N THR A 106 26.10 -9.06 17.05
CA THR A 106 26.09 -9.21 18.52
C THR A 106 27.37 -9.88 19.01
N GLU A 107 27.83 -10.94 18.33
CA GLU A 107 29.08 -11.61 18.66
C GLU A 107 30.30 -10.70 18.47
N GLN A 108 30.35 -9.92 17.38
CA GLN A 108 31.43 -8.97 17.12
C GLN A 108 31.48 -7.86 18.17
N VAL A 109 30.34 -7.31 18.55
CA VAL A 109 30.24 -6.29 19.61
C VAL A 109 30.66 -6.87 20.96
N ALA A 110 30.25 -8.11 21.28
CA ALA A 110 30.68 -8.78 22.50
C ALA A 110 32.20 -8.97 22.54
N LYS A 111 32.83 -9.40 21.42
CA LYS A 111 34.28 -9.51 21.30
C LYS A 111 34.97 -8.16 21.50
N LEU A 112 34.46 -7.08 20.88
CA LEU A 112 35.01 -5.74 21.04
C LEU A 112 34.89 -5.23 22.48
N ALA A 113 33.75 -5.47 23.15
CA ALA A 113 33.55 -5.11 24.54
C ALA A 113 34.55 -5.85 25.47
N ILE A 114 34.84 -7.12 25.18
CA ILE A 114 35.87 -7.89 25.90
C ILE A 114 37.26 -7.27 25.67
N ILE A 115 37.62 -6.92 24.44
CA ILE A 115 38.92 -6.28 24.13
C ILE A 115 39.05 -4.94 24.88
N LEU A 116 38.02 -4.10 24.86
CA LEU A 116 38.02 -2.79 25.53
C LEU A 116 38.10 -2.92 27.06
N SER A 117 37.43 -3.91 27.65
CA SER A 117 37.49 -4.17 29.09
C SER A 117 38.81 -4.80 29.55
N GLN A 118 39.51 -5.48 28.65
CA GLN A 118 40.84 -6.05 28.89
C GLN A 118 41.98 -5.05 28.62
N GLN A 119 41.69 -3.87 28.06
CA GLN A 119 42.67 -2.81 27.86
C GLN A 119 43.08 -2.25 29.24
N PRO A 120 44.35 -2.37 29.66
CA PRO A 120 44.81 -1.72 30.87
C PRO A 120 44.69 -0.21 30.65
N LEU A 121 43.85 0.46 31.44
CA LEU A 121 43.89 1.91 31.58
C LEU A 121 45.25 2.27 32.16
N THR A 122 46.23 2.46 31.29
CA THR A 122 47.50 3.07 31.66
C THR A 122 47.20 4.55 31.80
N TYR A 123 46.71 4.91 33.00
CA TYR A 123 46.63 6.28 33.47
C TYR A 123 48.05 6.85 33.45
N ILE A 124 48.35 7.70 32.47
CA ILE A 124 49.54 8.54 32.46
C ILE A 124 49.14 9.80 33.24
N PRO A 125 49.75 10.07 34.42
CA PRO A 125 49.51 11.32 35.12
C PRO A 125 50.08 12.47 34.29
N PRO A 126 49.42 13.65 34.24
CA PRO A 126 50.04 14.82 33.64
C PRO A 126 51.19 15.23 34.53
N ASP A 127 52.42 15.02 34.06
CA ASP A 127 53.62 15.60 34.65
C ASP A 127 53.42 17.12 34.71
N SER A 128 53.44 17.62 35.94
CA SER A 128 53.57 19.04 36.22
C SER A 128 54.99 19.44 35.83
N ASP A 129 55.13 20.16 34.72
CA ASP A 129 56.28 21.04 34.59
C ASP A 129 55.90 22.41 34.04
N SER A 130 56.34 23.42 34.78
CA SER A 130 56.15 24.84 34.52
C SER A 130 57.19 25.30 33.49
N GLY A 131 56.75 25.90 32.39
CA GLY A 131 57.69 26.42 31.39
C GLY A 131 57.04 27.21 30.25
N VAL A 132 56.61 28.43 30.56
CA VAL A 132 56.59 29.67 29.74
C VAL A 132 56.71 29.56 28.19
N GLN A 133 55.72 30.18 27.53
CA GLN A 133 55.76 30.92 26.25
C GLN A 133 55.41 30.27 24.90
N ALA A 134 54.65 31.09 24.15
CA ALA A 134 54.38 31.14 22.73
C ALA A 134 53.22 30.27 22.20
N ILE A 135 52.12 30.95 21.85
CA ILE A 135 51.04 30.49 20.98
C ILE A 135 51.60 30.44 19.55
N PRO A 136 51.46 29.29 18.87
CA PRO A 136 51.05 29.31 17.47
C PRO A 136 49.80 28.43 17.27
N GLU A 137 48.83 29.02 16.60
CA GLU A 137 47.64 28.41 16.01
C GLU A 137 47.97 27.04 15.35
N PRO A 138 47.36 25.91 15.78
CA PRO A 138 47.51 24.65 15.08
C PRO A 138 46.46 24.57 13.98
N GLU A 139 46.94 24.87 12.78
CA GLU A 139 46.60 24.25 11.49
C GLU A 139 45.66 23.03 11.62
N LEU A 140 44.43 23.17 11.11
CA LEU A 140 43.43 22.10 11.05
C LEU A 140 44.03 20.87 10.36
N GLU A 141 44.25 19.80 11.13
CA GLU A 141 44.56 18.49 10.60
C GLU A 141 43.55 18.13 9.49
N PRO A 142 43.96 17.48 8.38
CA PRO A 142 43.05 17.05 7.34
C PRO A 142 42.01 16.13 7.99
N GLN A 143 40.79 16.63 8.18
CA GLN A 143 39.70 15.83 8.69
C GLN A 143 39.58 14.61 7.77
N GLU A 144 39.78 13.41 8.31
CA GLU A 144 39.33 12.18 7.66
C GLU A 144 37.83 12.31 7.51
N ILE A 145 37.40 12.82 6.35
CA ILE A 145 36.00 12.93 6.01
C ILE A 145 35.49 11.48 5.91
N ASP A 146 34.67 11.11 6.89
CA ASP A 146 33.98 9.83 6.94
C ASP A 146 33.39 9.51 5.56
N PRO A 147 33.66 8.32 4.97
CA PRO A 147 33.15 7.95 3.65
C PRO A 147 31.61 8.05 3.55
N VAL A 148 30.90 7.99 4.67
CA VAL A 148 29.45 8.22 4.74
C VAL A 148 29.10 9.70 4.58
N ILE A 149 29.85 10.59 5.23
CA ILE A 149 29.68 12.05 5.10
C ILE A 149 29.91 12.47 3.65
N ASN A 150 30.94 11.92 2.99
CA ASN A 150 31.24 12.23 1.59
C ASN A 150 30.11 11.79 0.64
N ARG A 151 29.49 10.63 0.91
CA ARG A 151 28.32 10.16 0.14
C ARG A 151 27.12 11.09 0.31
N ILE A 152 26.87 11.59 1.51
CA ILE A 152 25.71 12.45 1.79
C ILE A 152 25.94 13.87 1.22
N GLY A 153 27.17 14.38 1.30
CA GLY A 153 27.55 15.67 0.74
C GLY A 153 27.25 15.81 -0.75
N GLN A 154 27.46 14.74 -1.53
CA GLN A 154 27.15 14.72 -2.97
C GLN A 154 25.67 15.01 -3.30
N PHE A 155 24.74 14.73 -2.38
CA PHE A 155 23.31 15.00 -2.60
C PHE A 155 22.88 16.37 -2.10
N LEU A 156 23.73 17.07 -1.35
CA LEU A 156 23.44 18.40 -0.81
C LEU A 156 23.87 19.53 -1.76
N ASP A 157 24.84 19.30 -2.65
CA ASP A 157 25.26 20.27 -3.68
C ASP A 157 24.25 20.42 -4.84
N ASP A 158 23.25 19.52 -4.94
CA ASP A 158 22.23 19.51 -6.01
C ASP A 158 20.92 20.27 -5.64
N PHE A 159 20.91 21.03 -4.53
CA PHE A 159 19.80 21.90 -4.11
C PHE A 159 20.15 23.39 -4.19
#